data_AF-A0A7V9KP64-F1
#
_entry.id   AF-A0A7V9KP64-F1
#
_cell.length_a   1.000
_cell.length_b   1.000
_cell.length_c   1.000
_cell.angle_alpha   90.00
_cell.angle_beta   90.00
_cell.angle_gamma   90.00
#
_symmetry.space_group_name_H-M   'P 1'
#
loop_
_entity.id
_entity.type
_entity.pdbx_description
1 polymer ?
#
loop_
_entity_poly.entity_id
_entity_poly.type
_entity_poly.pdbx_seq_one_letter_code
_entity_poly.pdbx_strand_id
1 'polypeptide(L)'
;MCGRLEREYMVNAGNRSADVVAVPSLGRSLLSGSLGFGSVSLCVFATVAFAEGWMYKNLGLLGAYLAWTVLFILLGGGVLAPLVVRRWQRPRFYLLFSAAFFAYAAGWVSAYFVLRGVVGEWIGSLAGSLLMGFVFAAGFGVARSAFNLSAILFVANSLGYFLGSTANDSIGGRAGMLLWGLIYGLCLGAGLGAVLHFAQARGARTG
;
A
#
# COMPACT_ATOMS: atom_id res chain seq x y z
N MET A 1 -14.09 30.88 47.35
CA MET A 1 -13.21 30.55 46.21
C MET A 1 -13.07 29.05 45.92
N CYS A 2 -13.50 28.12 46.79
CA CYS A 2 -13.28 26.68 46.60
C CYS A 2 -14.16 26.02 45.50
N GLY A 3 -15.34 26.55 45.17
CA GLY A 3 -16.28 25.90 44.23
C GLY A 3 -16.15 26.24 42.73
N ARG A 4 -15.16 27.05 42.31
CA ARG A 4 -14.95 27.39 40.88
C ARG A 4 -14.04 26.39 40.16
N LEU A 5 -13.06 25.82 40.86
CA LEU A 5 -12.09 24.87 40.32
C LEU A 5 -12.69 23.47 40.11
N GLU A 6 -13.58 23.00 40.98
CA GLU A 6 -14.28 21.72 40.79
C GLU A 6 -15.22 21.75 39.56
N ARG A 7 -15.83 22.90 39.27
CA ARG A 7 -16.70 23.06 38.09
C ARG A 7 -15.89 23.03 36.79
N GLU A 8 -14.71 23.64 36.74
CA GLU A 8 -13.81 23.54 35.58
C GLU A 8 -13.23 22.13 35.42
N TYR A 9 -12.94 21.42 36.51
CA TYR A 9 -12.49 20.03 36.46
C TYR A 9 -13.58 19.08 35.94
N MET A 10 -14.83 19.24 36.38
CA MET A 10 -15.95 18.42 35.92
C MET A 10 -16.33 18.73 34.45
N VAL A 11 -16.24 20.00 34.01
CA VAL A 11 -16.49 20.37 32.61
C VAL A 11 -15.36 19.88 31.68
N ASN A 12 -14.10 19.85 32.13
CA ASN A 12 -13.00 19.25 31.36
C ASN A 12 -13.00 17.72 31.36
N ALA A 13 -13.56 17.07 32.39
CA ALA A 13 -13.70 15.62 32.44
C ALA A 13 -14.78 15.11 31.45
N GLY A 14 -15.86 15.88 31.24
CA GLY A 14 -16.92 15.54 30.27
C GLY A 14 -16.52 15.72 28.80
N ASN A 15 -15.54 16.58 28.49
CA ASN A 15 -15.03 16.78 27.12
C ASN A 15 -13.86 15.84 26.74
N ARG A 16 -13.37 15.02 27.68
CA ARG A 16 -12.39 13.94 27.42
C ARG A 16 -13.05 12.58 27.21
N SER A 17 -14.36 12.56 26.96
CA SER A 17 -15.03 11.47 26.25
C SER A 17 -14.48 11.42 24.83
N ALA A 18 -13.29 10.81 24.76
CA ALA A 18 -12.63 10.21 23.64
C ALA A 18 -13.38 10.40 22.34
N ASP A 19 -12.86 11.31 21.52
CA ASP A 19 -13.00 11.26 20.08
C ASP A 19 -12.35 9.94 19.63
N VAL A 20 -13.04 8.81 19.88
CA VAL A 20 -12.66 7.47 19.47
C VAL A 20 -12.74 7.52 17.96
N VAL A 21 -11.62 7.90 17.34
CA VAL A 21 -11.55 8.03 15.89
C VAL A 21 -11.87 6.65 15.32
N ALA A 22 -13.06 6.53 14.75
CA ALA A 22 -13.56 5.28 14.23
C ALA A 22 -12.71 4.85 13.04
N VAL A 23 -12.33 3.57 13.01
CA VAL A 23 -11.68 2.97 11.84
C VAL A 23 -12.62 3.17 10.63
N PRO A 24 -12.12 3.69 9.49
CA PRO A 24 -12.94 3.84 8.30
C PRO A 24 -13.61 2.53 7.92
N SER A 25 -14.85 2.58 7.41
CA SER A 25 -15.54 1.39 6.94
C SER A 25 -14.76 0.70 5.81
N LEU A 26 -14.89 -0.63 5.69
CA LEU A 26 -14.18 -1.41 4.68
C LEU A 26 -14.40 -0.84 3.27
N GLY A 27 -15.66 -0.53 2.90
CA GLY A 27 -15.98 0.05 1.59
C GLY A 27 -15.26 1.37 1.33
N ARG A 28 -15.16 2.25 2.34
CA ARG A 28 -14.42 3.51 2.23
C ARG A 28 -12.92 3.25 2.08
N SER A 29 -12.36 2.33 2.84
CA SER A 29 -10.94 1.95 2.73
C SER A 29 -10.61 1.34 1.37
N LEU A 30 -11.47 0.46 0.84
CA LEU A 30 -11.35 -0.12 -0.49
C LEU A 30 -11.37 0.97 -1.58
N LEU A 31 -12.39 1.85 -1.54
CA LEU A 31 -12.56 2.89 -2.54
C LEU A 31 -11.41 3.90 -2.52
N SER A 32 -11.08 4.43 -1.35
CA SER A 32 -10.00 5.41 -1.21
C SER A 32 -8.62 4.79 -1.49
N GLY A 33 -8.39 3.54 -1.07
CA GLY A 33 -7.17 2.81 -1.41
C GLY A 33 -7.04 2.57 -2.90
N SER A 34 -8.11 2.13 -3.56
CA SER A 34 -8.16 1.87 -5.00
C SER A 34 -7.92 3.15 -5.82
N LEU A 35 -8.72 4.19 -5.61
CA LEU A 35 -8.58 5.45 -6.36
C LEU A 35 -7.23 6.13 -6.09
N GLY A 36 -6.83 6.12 -4.83
CA GLY A 36 -5.58 6.72 -4.40
C GLY A 36 -4.37 6.04 -5.01
N PHE A 37 -4.24 4.72 -4.81
CA PHE A 37 -3.10 3.96 -5.33
C PHE A 37 -3.17 3.75 -6.84
N GLY A 38 -4.36 3.75 -7.44
CA GLY A 38 -4.57 3.83 -8.89
C GLY A 38 -3.94 5.08 -9.49
N SER A 39 -4.13 6.23 -8.85
CA SER A 39 -3.49 7.50 -9.27
C SER A 39 -1.98 7.44 -9.13
N VAL A 40 -1.48 6.91 -8.01
CA VAL A 40 -0.02 6.70 -7.78
C VAL A 40 0.58 5.81 -8.86
N SER A 41 -0.06 4.67 -9.12
CA SER A 41 0.40 3.72 -10.12
C SER A 41 0.41 4.35 -11.51
N LEU A 42 -0.63 5.09 -11.90
CA LEU A 42 -0.66 5.80 -13.17
C LEU A 42 0.51 6.79 -13.31
N CYS A 43 0.87 7.52 -12.25
CA CYS A 43 2.04 8.40 -12.25
C CYS A 43 3.35 7.62 -12.47
N VAL A 44 3.54 6.50 -11.78
CA VAL A 44 4.75 5.68 -11.95
C VAL A 44 4.80 5.06 -13.35
N PHE A 45 3.69 4.49 -13.82
CA PHE A 45 3.59 3.88 -15.13
C PHE A 45 3.69 4.87 -16.28
N ALA A 46 3.37 6.14 -16.07
CA ALA A 46 3.71 7.20 -17.02
C ALA A 46 5.24 7.32 -17.16
N THR A 47 6.01 7.24 -16.08
CA THR A 47 7.48 7.24 -16.21
C THR A 47 7.99 6.00 -16.95
N VAL A 48 7.36 4.83 -16.80
CA VAL A 48 7.68 3.65 -17.61
C VAL A 48 7.35 3.93 -19.08
N ALA A 49 6.11 4.31 -19.39
CA ALA A 49 5.64 4.50 -20.76
C ALA A 49 6.43 5.56 -21.55
N PHE A 50 6.91 6.62 -20.88
CA PHE A 50 7.54 7.76 -21.56
C PHE A 50 9.04 7.90 -21.29
N ALA A 51 9.55 7.41 -20.16
CA ALA A 51 10.93 7.64 -19.73
C ALA A 51 11.75 6.35 -19.53
N GLU A 52 11.19 5.15 -19.73
CA GLU A 52 11.90 3.87 -19.54
C GLU A 52 13.24 3.82 -20.29
N GLY A 53 13.25 4.12 -21.59
CA GLY A 53 14.49 4.09 -22.38
C GLY A 53 15.55 5.06 -21.88
N TRP A 54 15.14 6.25 -21.42
CA TRP A 54 16.06 7.22 -20.81
C TRP A 54 16.56 6.74 -19.45
N MET A 55 15.68 6.18 -18.61
CA MET A 55 16.03 5.67 -17.29
C MET A 55 17.00 4.50 -17.39
N TYR A 56 16.76 3.53 -18.26
CA TYR A 56 17.70 2.42 -18.47
C TYR A 56 19.03 2.88 -19.03
N LYS A 57 19.06 3.88 -19.93
CA LYS A 57 20.30 4.41 -20.47
C LYS A 57 21.15 5.13 -19.43
N ASN A 58 20.55 5.90 -18.52
CA ASN A 58 21.28 6.78 -17.59
C ASN A 58 21.43 6.21 -16.18
N LEU A 59 20.46 5.44 -15.71
CA LEU A 59 20.44 4.86 -14.35
C LEU A 59 20.80 3.37 -14.34
N GLY A 60 20.81 2.73 -15.51
CA GLY A 60 20.91 1.29 -15.64
C GLY A 60 19.65 0.55 -15.16
N LEU A 61 19.69 -0.78 -15.24
CA LEU A 61 18.58 -1.64 -14.83
C LEU A 61 18.21 -1.41 -13.36
N LEU A 62 19.17 -1.60 -12.45
CA LEU A 62 18.91 -1.48 -11.02
C LEU A 62 18.46 -0.07 -10.62
N GLY A 63 19.09 0.97 -11.19
CA GLY A 63 18.73 2.36 -10.89
C GLY A 63 17.31 2.71 -11.32
N ALA A 64 16.84 2.20 -12.46
CA ALA A 64 15.45 2.40 -12.89
C ALA A 64 14.44 1.74 -11.92
N TYR A 65 14.69 0.49 -11.51
CA TYR A 65 13.83 -0.21 -10.54
C TYR A 65 13.82 0.47 -9.17
N LEU A 66 14.98 0.96 -8.71
CA LEU A 66 15.06 1.74 -7.47
C LEU A 66 14.28 3.05 -7.58
N ALA A 67 14.39 3.77 -8.69
CA ALA A 67 13.65 5.01 -8.91
C ALA A 67 12.13 4.79 -8.88
N TRP A 68 11.62 3.76 -9.57
CA TRP A 68 10.19 3.43 -9.52
C TRP A 68 9.75 2.98 -8.12
N THR A 69 10.58 2.22 -7.41
CA THR A 69 10.31 1.82 -6.02
C THR A 69 10.19 3.05 -5.12
N VAL A 70 11.10 4.01 -5.24
CA VAL A 70 11.06 5.27 -4.49
C VAL A 70 9.79 6.06 -4.83
N LEU A 71 9.42 6.18 -6.10
CA LEU A 71 8.18 6.87 -6.49
C LEU A 71 6.93 6.22 -5.87
N PHE A 72 6.82 4.89 -5.93
CA PHE A 72 5.72 4.16 -5.30
C PHE A 72 5.69 4.36 -3.80
N ILE A 73 6.83 4.29 -3.12
CA ILE A 73 6.95 4.55 -1.68
C ILE A 73 6.46 5.96 -1.36
N LEU A 74 6.97 6.96 -2.07
CA LEU A 74 6.74 8.34 -1.72
C LEU A 74 5.29 8.77 -1.94
N LEU A 75 4.77 8.46 -3.14
CA LEU A 75 3.42 8.81 -3.54
C LEU A 75 2.38 7.92 -2.86
N GLY A 76 2.65 6.61 -2.77
CA GLY A 76 1.78 5.64 -2.11
C GLY A 76 1.61 5.92 -0.62
N GLY A 77 2.73 6.18 0.08
CA GLY A 77 2.70 6.56 1.49
C GLY A 77 1.91 7.85 1.72
N GLY A 78 2.06 8.83 0.84
CA GLY A 78 1.32 10.10 0.92
C GLY A 78 -0.19 9.92 0.75
N VAL A 79 -0.61 9.12 -0.22
CA VAL A 79 -2.03 8.92 -0.55
C VAL A 79 -2.74 7.97 0.42
N LEU A 80 -2.04 6.97 0.97
CA LEU A 80 -2.62 6.01 1.91
C LEU A 80 -2.58 6.48 3.37
N ALA A 81 -1.71 7.43 3.72
CA ALA A 81 -1.60 7.94 5.10
C ALA A 81 -2.93 8.41 5.72
N PRO A 82 -3.85 9.08 4.99
CA PRO A 82 -5.15 9.47 5.54
C PRO A 82 -6.06 8.30 5.94
N LEU A 83 -5.80 7.07 5.49
CA LEU A 83 -6.57 5.88 5.86
C LEU A 83 -6.19 5.31 7.22
N VAL A 84 -5.10 5.80 7.81
CA VAL A 84 -4.60 5.33 9.11
C VAL A 84 -5.01 6.28 10.22
N VAL A 85 -5.67 5.72 11.24
CA VAL A 85 -6.25 6.45 12.35
C VAL A 85 -5.17 6.97 13.32
N ARG A 86 -5.45 8.19 13.82
CA ARG A 86 -4.76 9.18 14.68
C ARG A 86 -3.77 8.70 15.78
N ARG A 87 -3.57 7.41 16.02
CA ARG A 87 -2.50 6.88 16.91
C ARG A 87 -1.17 6.63 16.19
N TRP A 88 -1.17 6.61 14.86
CA TRP A 88 0.05 6.55 14.04
C TRP A 88 0.33 7.92 13.43
N GLN A 89 1.24 8.69 14.04
CA GLN A 89 1.75 9.93 13.45
C GLN A 89 2.17 9.64 12.01
N ARG A 90 1.69 10.43 11.04
CA ARG A 90 1.99 10.33 9.60
C ARG A 90 3.42 9.82 9.27
N PRO A 91 4.51 10.30 9.92
CA PRO A 91 5.86 9.77 9.66
C PRO A 91 6.03 8.27 9.96
N ARG A 92 5.40 7.73 11.01
CA ARG A 92 5.50 6.30 11.35
C ARG A 92 4.80 5.44 10.32
N PHE A 93 3.62 5.86 9.84
CA PHE A 93 2.96 5.15 8.76
C PHE A 93 3.82 5.18 7.50
N TYR A 94 4.42 6.33 7.19
CA TYR A 94 5.30 6.46 6.04
C TYR A 94 6.47 5.48 6.13
N LEU A 95 7.17 5.41 7.27
CA LEU A 95 8.24 4.45 7.50
C LEU A 95 7.76 3.00 7.37
N LEU A 96 6.60 2.68 7.94
CA LEU A 96 6.01 1.35 7.84
C LEU A 96 5.68 0.98 6.39
N PHE A 97 5.04 1.89 5.65
CA PHE A 97 4.71 1.70 4.25
C PHE A 97 5.96 1.57 3.39
N SER A 98 6.97 2.42 3.62
CA SER A 98 8.27 2.34 2.95
C SER A 98 8.92 0.98 3.15
N ALA A 99 8.96 0.49 4.40
CA ALA A 99 9.53 -0.82 4.72
C ALA A 99 8.72 -1.96 4.05
N ALA A 100 7.39 -1.89 4.11
CA ALA A 100 6.51 -2.90 3.54
C ALA A 100 6.63 -2.97 2.01
N PHE A 101 6.60 -1.81 1.34
CA PHE A 101 6.71 -1.74 -0.11
C PHE A 101 8.12 -2.05 -0.61
N PHE A 102 9.16 -1.67 0.14
CA PHE A 102 10.53 -2.08 -0.17
C PHE A 102 10.68 -3.60 -0.08
N ALA A 103 10.16 -4.23 0.97
CA ALA A 103 10.19 -5.68 1.13
C ALA A 103 9.40 -6.38 0.00
N TYR A 104 8.25 -5.83 -0.37
CA TYR A 104 7.48 -6.25 -1.56
C TYR A 104 8.36 -6.22 -2.82
N ALA A 105 8.94 -5.06 -3.13
CA ALA A 105 9.72 -4.83 -4.35
C ALA A 105 10.95 -5.75 -4.40
N ALA A 106 11.67 -5.90 -3.27
CA ALA A 106 12.83 -6.77 -3.19
C ALA A 106 12.46 -8.24 -3.46
N GLY A 107 11.38 -8.74 -2.86
CA GLY A 107 10.88 -10.10 -3.08
C GLY A 107 10.44 -10.33 -4.52
N TRP A 108 9.67 -9.39 -5.07
CA TRP A 108 9.21 -9.45 -6.45
C TRP A 108 10.37 -9.45 -7.44
N VAL A 109 11.26 -8.46 -7.35
CA VAL A 109 12.39 -8.28 -8.28
C VAL A 109 13.33 -9.48 -8.23
N SER A 110 13.60 -10.00 -7.03
CA SER A 110 14.46 -11.18 -6.85
C SER A 110 13.87 -12.42 -7.50
N ALA A 111 12.58 -12.71 -7.28
CA ALA A 111 11.89 -13.83 -7.91
C ALA A 111 11.85 -13.70 -9.45
N TYR A 112 11.55 -12.49 -9.94
CA TYR A 112 11.47 -12.19 -11.36
C TYR A 112 12.79 -12.47 -12.09
N PHE A 113 13.93 -12.01 -11.53
CA PHE A 113 15.23 -12.21 -12.16
C PHE A 113 15.79 -13.63 -12.00
N VAL A 114 15.47 -14.32 -10.90
CA VAL A 114 15.97 -15.67 -10.62
C VAL A 114 15.21 -16.74 -11.41
N LEU A 115 13.87 -16.72 -11.37
CA LEU A 115 13.06 -17.82 -11.92
C LEU A 115 12.64 -17.59 -13.38
N ARG A 116 12.63 -16.34 -13.85
CA ARG A 116 12.28 -15.88 -15.21
C ARG A 116 10.89 -16.34 -15.69
N GLY A 117 10.33 -15.58 -16.64
CA GLY A 117 9.03 -15.86 -17.26
C GLY A 117 7.87 -15.92 -16.26
N VAL A 118 6.80 -16.61 -16.66
CA VAL A 118 5.53 -16.68 -15.91
C VAL A 118 5.69 -17.25 -14.50
N VAL A 119 6.61 -18.21 -14.30
CA VAL A 119 6.89 -18.76 -12.97
C VAL A 119 7.47 -17.69 -12.04
N GLY A 120 8.42 -16.89 -12.54
CA GLY A 120 8.99 -15.78 -11.77
C GLY A 120 7.96 -14.72 -11.41
N GLU A 121 6.97 -14.46 -12.27
CA GLU A 121 5.88 -13.52 -12.02
C GLU A 121 4.94 -14.02 -10.91
N TRP A 122 4.51 -15.29 -10.96
CA TRP A 122 3.67 -15.87 -9.90
C TRP A 122 4.37 -15.94 -8.56
N ILE A 123 5.63 -16.41 -8.55
CA ILE A 123 6.42 -16.50 -7.33
C ILE A 123 6.76 -15.10 -6.80
N GLY A 124 7.06 -14.14 -7.67
CA GLY A 124 7.24 -12.74 -7.29
C GLY A 124 5.99 -12.15 -6.64
N SER A 125 4.81 -12.43 -7.19
CA SER A 125 3.54 -11.99 -6.64
C SER A 125 3.30 -12.52 -5.24
N LEU A 126 3.55 -13.82 -5.06
CA LEU A 126 3.41 -14.47 -3.76
C LEU A 126 4.44 -13.94 -2.77
N ALA A 127 5.73 -13.94 -3.14
CA ALA A 127 6.82 -13.54 -2.27
C ALA A 127 6.70 -12.08 -1.82
N GLY A 128 6.46 -11.17 -2.77
CA GLY A 128 6.26 -9.75 -2.46
C GLY A 128 5.07 -9.54 -1.52
N SER A 129 3.93 -10.17 -1.81
CA SER A 129 2.70 -10.03 -1.01
C SER A 129 2.84 -10.63 0.40
N LEU A 130 3.56 -11.76 0.52
CA LEU A 130 3.94 -12.32 1.82
C LEU A 130 4.74 -11.29 2.60
N LEU A 131 5.88 -10.86 2.08
CA LEU A 131 6.78 -9.92 2.77
C LEU A 131 6.05 -8.64 3.20
N MET A 132 5.27 -8.04 2.29
CA MET A 132 4.49 -6.83 2.61
C MET A 132 3.46 -7.06 3.71
N GLY A 133 2.69 -8.15 3.63
CA GLY A 133 1.67 -8.50 4.62
C GLY A 133 2.28 -8.78 6.00
N PHE A 134 3.45 -9.42 6.06
CA PHE A 134 4.20 -9.63 7.31
C PHE A 134 4.66 -8.30 7.92
N VAL A 135 5.20 -7.38 7.13
CA VAL A 135 5.63 -6.06 7.63
C VAL A 135 4.44 -5.28 8.18
N PHE A 136 3.29 -5.26 7.48
CA PHE A 136 2.08 -4.63 8.01
C PHE A 136 1.58 -5.31 9.28
N ALA A 137 1.54 -6.65 9.31
CA ALA A 137 1.09 -7.38 10.49
C ALA A 137 1.96 -7.08 11.71
N ALA A 138 3.28 -7.02 11.54
CA ALA A 138 4.23 -6.65 12.58
C ALA A 138 4.03 -5.18 13.01
N GLY A 139 3.95 -4.26 12.05
CA GLY A 139 3.73 -2.84 12.30
C GLY A 139 2.48 -2.57 13.14
N PHE A 140 1.35 -3.18 12.80
CA PHE A 140 0.09 -3.01 13.52
C PHE A 140 -0.05 -3.90 14.78
N GLY A 141 0.95 -4.72 15.13
CA GLY A 141 0.89 -5.59 16.31
C GLY A 141 -0.08 -6.77 16.18
N VAL A 142 -0.37 -7.20 14.94
CA VAL A 142 -1.36 -8.24 14.62
C VAL A 142 -0.73 -9.45 13.91
N ALA A 143 0.43 -9.91 14.39
CA ALA A 143 1.24 -10.97 13.75
C ALA A 143 0.46 -12.25 13.39
N ARG A 144 -0.52 -12.67 14.21
CA ARG A 144 -1.40 -13.82 13.93
C ARG A 144 -2.23 -13.66 12.64
N SER A 145 -2.33 -12.44 12.13
CA SER A 145 -3.07 -12.08 10.91
C SER A 145 -2.20 -12.03 9.66
N ALA A 146 -0.88 -12.22 9.77
CA ALA A 146 0.06 -12.01 8.67
C ALA A 146 -0.37 -12.76 7.39
N PHE A 147 -0.67 -14.05 7.49
CA PHE A 147 -1.11 -14.85 6.35
C PHE A 147 -2.41 -14.35 5.71
N ASN A 148 -3.37 -13.88 6.51
CA ASN A 148 -4.62 -13.33 5.97
C ASN A 148 -4.36 -12.01 5.23
N LEU A 149 -3.52 -11.13 5.79
CA LEU A 149 -3.17 -9.86 5.14
C LEU A 149 -2.38 -10.11 3.85
N SER A 150 -1.43 -11.05 3.88
CA SER A 150 -0.68 -11.47 2.69
C SER A 150 -1.57 -12.11 1.63
N ALA A 151 -2.57 -12.92 2.01
CA ALA A 151 -3.52 -13.51 1.07
C ALA A 151 -4.37 -12.43 0.36
N ILE A 152 -4.85 -11.43 1.10
CA ILE A 152 -5.56 -10.28 0.53
C ILE A 152 -4.67 -9.55 -0.49
N LEU A 153 -3.41 -9.28 -0.13
CA LEU A 153 -2.46 -8.63 -1.03
C LEU A 153 -2.13 -9.49 -2.24
N PHE A 154 -1.92 -10.78 -2.06
CA PHE A 154 -1.60 -11.71 -3.15
C PHE A 154 -2.71 -11.77 -4.19
N VAL A 155 -3.97 -11.89 -3.74
CA VAL A 155 -5.13 -11.90 -4.64
C VAL A 155 -5.26 -10.57 -5.36
N ALA A 156 -5.22 -9.45 -4.63
CA ALA A 156 -5.34 -8.12 -5.22
C ALA A 156 -4.20 -7.81 -6.21
N ASN A 157 -2.97 -8.16 -5.85
CA ASN A 157 -1.78 -7.97 -6.66
C ASN A 157 -1.83 -8.82 -7.93
N SER A 158 -2.13 -10.11 -7.80
CA SER A 158 -2.18 -11.03 -8.95
C SER A 158 -3.29 -10.61 -9.91
N LEU A 159 -4.49 -10.28 -9.41
CA LEU A 159 -5.57 -9.77 -10.25
C LEU A 159 -5.15 -8.51 -11.02
N GLY A 160 -4.58 -7.52 -10.32
CA GLY A 160 -4.13 -6.28 -10.97
C GLY A 160 -3.03 -6.51 -12.00
N TYR A 161 -2.04 -7.34 -11.65
CA TYR A 161 -0.88 -7.63 -12.49
C TYR A 161 -1.28 -8.35 -13.77
N PHE A 162 -1.97 -9.49 -13.67
CA PHE A 162 -2.29 -10.33 -14.82
C PHE A 162 -3.40 -9.75 -15.71
N LEU A 163 -4.43 -9.12 -15.11
CA LEU A 163 -5.47 -8.45 -15.90
C LEU A 163 -4.89 -7.29 -16.69
N GLY A 164 -4.06 -6.48 -16.06
CA GLY A 164 -3.51 -5.36 -16.77
C GLY A 164 -2.37 -5.75 -17.73
N SER A 165 -1.66 -6.87 -17.50
CA SER A 165 -0.78 -7.47 -18.52
C SER A 165 -1.58 -7.87 -19.76
N THR A 166 -2.71 -8.55 -19.58
CA THR A 166 -3.61 -8.90 -20.69
C THR A 166 -4.10 -7.65 -21.44
N ALA A 167 -4.43 -6.58 -20.71
CA ALA A 167 -4.85 -5.31 -21.29
C ALA A 167 -3.72 -4.62 -22.07
N ASN A 168 -2.49 -4.65 -21.55
CA ASN A 168 -1.32 -4.13 -22.23
C ASN A 168 -1.00 -4.91 -23.50
N ASP A 169 -1.10 -6.24 -23.46
CA ASP A 169 -0.84 -7.08 -24.63
C ASP A 169 -1.88 -6.85 -25.74
N SER A 170 -3.11 -6.52 -25.35
CA SER A 170 -4.21 -6.23 -26.28
C SER A 170 -4.10 -4.85 -26.94
N ILE A 171 -3.65 -3.82 -26.21
CA ILE A 171 -3.60 -2.43 -26.71
C ILE A 171 -2.20 -2.05 -27.23
N GLY A 172 -1.17 -2.48 -26.52
CA GLY A 172 0.23 -2.20 -26.82
C GLY A 172 0.65 -0.74 -26.58
N GLY A 173 1.94 -0.51 -26.76
CA GLY A 173 2.56 0.81 -26.70
C GLY A 173 2.35 1.55 -25.38
N ARG A 174 2.36 2.88 -25.45
CA ARG A 174 2.26 3.74 -24.26
C ARG A 174 0.88 3.68 -23.61
N ALA A 175 -0.17 3.57 -24.42
CA ALA A 175 -1.54 3.48 -23.92
C ALA A 175 -1.78 2.18 -23.15
N GLY A 176 -1.30 1.04 -23.68
CA GLY A 176 -1.33 -0.25 -22.99
C GLY A 176 -0.60 -0.19 -21.65
N MET A 177 0.59 0.40 -21.61
CA MET A 177 1.39 0.55 -20.39
C MET A 177 0.70 1.41 -19.31
N LEU A 178 0.07 2.52 -19.71
CA LEU A 178 -0.71 3.35 -18.79
C LEU A 178 -1.95 2.62 -18.26
N LEU A 179 -2.65 1.88 -19.14
CA LEU A 179 -3.82 1.10 -18.74
C LEU A 179 -3.42 -0.04 -17.78
N TRP A 180 -2.28 -0.70 -18.04
CA TRP A 180 -1.72 -1.70 -17.12
C TRP A 180 -1.50 -1.09 -15.75
N GLY A 181 -0.82 0.06 -15.69
CA GLY A 181 -0.58 0.78 -14.45
C GLY A 181 -1.86 1.14 -13.71
N LEU A 182 -2.89 1.60 -14.43
CA LEU A 182 -4.18 1.93 -13.83
C LEU A 182 -4.86 0.69 -13.23
N ILE A 183 -4.99 -0.40 -13.99
CA ILE A 183 -5.63 -1.65 -13.53
C ILE A 183 -4.87 -2.22 -12.33
N TYR A 184 -3.55 -2.30 -12.42
CA TYR A 184 -2.69 -2.76 -11.35
C TYR A 184 -2.89 -1.91 -10.08
N GLY A 185 -2.85 -0.59 -10.23
CA GLY A 185 -2.98 0.34 -9.11
C GLY A 185 -4.35 0.31 -8.43
N LEU A 186 -5.43 0.18 -9.21
CA LEU A 186 -6.79 0.06 -8.67
C LEU A 186 -6.95 -1.22 -7.85
N CYS A 187 -6.48 -2.35 -8.37
CA CYS A 187 -6.58 -3.65 -7.70
C CYS A 187 -5.70 -3.70 -6.44
N LEU A 188 -4.40 -3.41 -6.58
CA LEU A 188 -3.48 -3.41 -5.43
C LEU A 188 -3.88 -2.36 -4.39
N GLY A 189 -4.36 -1.19 -4.83
CA GLY A 189 -4.90 -0.15 -3.96
C GLY A 189 -6.08 -0.61 -3.12
N ALA A 190 -7.01 -1.37 -3.72
CA ALA A 190 -8.10 -1.98 -2.97
C ALA A 190 -7.57 -2.98 -1.94
N GLY A 191 -6.59 -3.83 -2.32
CA GLY A 191 -5.92 -4.75 -1.39
C GLY A 191 -5.25 -4.04 -0.21
N LEU A 192 -4.52 -2.95 -0.48
CA LEU A 192 -3.88 -2.11 0.55
C LEU A 192 -4.93 -1.47 1.46
N GLY A 193 -6.01 -0.92 0.90
CA GLY A 193 -7.12 -0.38 1.67
C GLY A 193 -7.74 -1.41 2.62
N ALA A 194 -8.00 -2.63 2.12
CA ALA A 194 -8.51 -3.73 2.93
C ALA A 194 -7.53 -4.15 4.05
N VAL A 195 -6.25 -4.30 3.74
CA VAL A 195 -5.22 -4.64 4.72
C VAL A 195 -5.16 -3.60 5.84
N LEU A 196 -5.14 -2.31 5.50
CA LEU A 196 -5.13 -1.24 6.49
C LEU A 196 -6.40 -1.24 7.34
N HIS A 197 -7.57 -1.50 6.76
CA HIS A 197 -8.82 -1.65 7.52
C HIS A 197 -8.73 -2.80 8.52
N PHE A 198 -8.40 -4.02 8.07
CA PHE A 198 -8.37 -5.19 8.93
C PHE A 198 -7.27 -5.15 9.99
N ALA A 199 -6.08 -4.64 9.65
CA ALA A 199 -4.98 -4.50 10.60
C ALA A 199 -5.35 -3.55 11.74
N GLN A 200 -5.95 -2.40 11.43
CA GLN A 200 -6.42 -1.44 12.44
C GLN A 200 -7.57 -1.99 13.27
N ALA A 201 -8.57 -2.60 12.64
CA ALA A 201 -9.73 -3.17 13.33
C ALA A 201 -9.34 -4.29 14.31
N ARG A 202 -8.31 -5.08 13.99
CA ARG A 202 -7.77 -6.12 14.88
C ARG A 202 -6.88 -5.53 15.97
N GLY A 203 -5.98 -4.59 15.63
CA GLY A 203 -5.10 -3.95 16.60
C GLY A 203 -5.86 -3.20 17.69
N ALA A 204 -7.02 -2.64 17.36
CA ALA A 204 -7.91 -1.99 18.33
C ALA A 204 -8.58 -2.96 19.34
N ARG A 205 -8.58 -4.28 19.08
CA ARG A 205 -9.14 -5.29 19.99
C ARG A 205 -8.10 -5.88 20.94
N THR A 206 -6.81 -5.70 20.64
CA THR A 206 -5.70 -6.36 21.34
C THR A 206 -4.95 -5.43 22.30
N GLY A 207 -5.19 -4.12 22.24
CA GLY A 207 -4.52 -3.12 23.07
C GLY A 207 -5.51 -2.36 23.94
#